data_AF-A0A137P9Q8-F1
#
_entry.id   AF-A0A137P9Q8-F1
#
_cell.length_a   1.000
_cell.length_b   1.000
_cell.length_c   1.000
_cell.angle_alpha   90.00
_cell.angle_beta   90.00
_cell.angle_gamma   90.00
#
_symmetry.space_group_name_H-M   'P 1'
#
loop_
_entity.id
_entity.type
_entity.pdbx_description
1 polymer ?
#
loop_
_entity_poly.entity_id
_entity_poly.type
_entity_poly.pdbx_seq_one_letter_code
_entity_poly.pdbx_strand_id
1 'polypeptide(L)'
;MLLRNTLRLSTKLVRGNGVQSLRMVQTKVDGLRGEPKYVSDPQLPDNYPNLPRIYAQHKNPWHYQDQQDRRNLEDPINEQDEVLSVWAPDQHDYPANKALFELLCVAGFVASAIYVYSFWAPECPAVRRSYPFDGLRAELGNDPNTATNERRVVRSTNEL
;
A
#
# COMPACT_ATOMS: atom_id res chain seq x y z
N MET A 1 17.06 83.06 -24.52
CA MET A 1 17.12 81.60 -24.27
C MET A 1 18.24 81.36 -23.26
N LEU A 2 18.00 81.47 -21.95
CA LEU A 2 17.42 80.48 -21.03
C LEU A 2 18.15 79.12 -21.07
N LEU A 3 18.93 78.80 -20.03
CA LEU A 3 18.59 77.71 -19.09
C LEU A 3 19.65 77.60 -17.98
N ARG A 4 19.21 77.85 -16.74
CA ARG A 4 19.95 77.59 -15.50
C ARG A 4 19.70 76.13 -15.13
N ASN A 5 20.76 75.32 -15.00
CA ASN A 5 20.66 73.93 -14.55
C ASN A 5 20.76 73.89 -13.02
N THR A 6 19.68 73.52 -12.33
CA THR A 6 19.61 73.39 -10.88
C THR A 6 19.71 71.91 -10.48
N LEU A 7 20.77 71.55 -9.73
CA LEU A 7 20.90 70.23 -9.12
C LEU A 7 20.05 70.20 -7.83
N ARG A 8 19.05 69.32 -7.77
CA ARG A 8 18.35 68.98 -6.53
C ARG A 8 18.87 67.64 -6.00
N LEU A 9 19.64 67.69 -4.91
CA LEU A 9 19.89 66.52 -4.06
C LEU A 9 18.60 66.19 -3.27
N SER A 10 18.14 64.96 -3.37
CA SER A 10 17.07 64.42 -2.52
C SER A 10 17.57 63.14 -1.85
N THR A 11 17.98 63.27 -0.59
CA THR A 11 18.23 62.14 0.31
C THR A 11 16.95 61.83 1.07
N LYS A 12 16.27 60.74 0.70
CA LYS A 12 15.18 60.17 1.50
C LYS A 12 15.76 59.21 2.53
N LEU A 13 15.65 59.60 3.80
CA LEU A 13 15.87 58.76 4.96
C LEU A 13 14.63 57.84 5.13
N VAL A 14 14.80 56.53 4.93
CA VAL A 14 13.75 55.55 5.29
C VAL A 14 14.20 54.82 6.54
N ARG A 15 13.54 55.15 7.65
CA ARG A 15 13.66 54.48 8.94
C ARG A 15 12.55 53.42 9.00
N GLY A 16 12.93 52.15 8.97
CA GLY A 16 12.00 51.03 9.14
C GLY A 16 12.47 50.13 10.28
N ASN A 17 11.71 50.12 11.38
CA ASN A 17 11.86 49.18 12.48
C ASN A 17 11.33 47.82 12.03
N GLY A 18 12.23 46.85 11.84
CA GLY A 18 11.87 45.46 11.56
C GLY A 18 12.00 44.61 12.80
N VAL A 19 10.87 44.22 13.40
CA VAL A 19 10.77 43.06 14.28
C VAL A 19 11.22 41.85 13.47
N GLN A 20 12.29 41.18 13.90
CA GLN A 20 12.79 40.00 13.20
C GLN A 20 11.79 38.85 13.41
N SER A 21 11.06 38.50 12.35
CA SER A 21 10.27 37.29 12.30
C SER A 21 11.19 36.08 12.30
N LEU A 22 10.90 35.10 13.16
CA LEU A 22 11.54 33.78 13.16
C LEU A 22 11.34 33.16 11.77
N ARG A 23 12.43 33.08 11.00
CA ARG A 23 12.43 32.47 9.68
C ARG A 23 12.48 30.96 9.88
N MET A 24 11.33 30.30 9.79
CA MET A 24 11.25 28.85 9.65
C MET A 24 12.14 28.45 8.45
N VAL A 25 13.18 27.66 8.69
CA VAL A 25 14.03 27.13 7.62
C VAL A 25 13.22 26.05 6.92
N GLN A 26 12.44 26.49 5.94
CA GLN A 26 11.69 25.60 5.08
C GLN A 26 12.72 24.87 4.21
N THR A 27 13.09 23.66 4.61
CA THR A 27 13.93 22.80 3.78
C THR A 27 13.21 22.59 2.47
N LYS A 28 13.80 23.11 1.39
CA LYS A 28 13.28 22.96 0.04
C LYS A 28 13.37 21.48 -0.33
N VAL A 29 12.28 20.75 -0.14
CA VAL A 29 12.19 19.34 -0.51
C VAL A 29 11.94 19.28 -2.01
N ASP A 30 13.02 19.23 -2.79
CA ASP A 30 12.95 18.99 -4.21
C ASP A 30 12.50 17.53 -4.41
N GLY A 31 11.27 17.34 -4.92
CA GLY A 31 10.99 16.23 -5.83
C GLY A 31 10.11 15.07 -5.36
N LEU A 32 8.92 15.31 -4.81
CA LEU A 32 7.72 14.49 -5.09
C LEU A 32 6.49 15.41 -5.09
N ARG A 33 5.80 15.51 -6.24
CA ARG A 33 4.74 16.51 -6.54
C ARG A 33 3.41 16.17 -5.83
N GLY A 34 3.40 16.26 -4.51
CA GLY A 34 2.20 16.51 -3.73
C GLY A 34 2.38 17.86 -3.04
N GLU A 35 1.49 18.82 -3.29
CA GLU A 35 1.48 20.06 -2.52
C GLU A 35 1.41 19.71 -1.03
N PRO A 36 2.20 20.35 -0.15
CA PRO A 36 2.12 20.12 1.28
C PRO A 36 0.68 20.31 1.74
N LYS A 37 0.01 19.20 2.09
CA LYS A 37 -1.39 19.23 2.52
C LYS A 37 -1.44 19.57 3.99
N TYR A 38 -1.79 20.82 4.29
CA TYR A 38 -2.20 21.24 5.62
C TYR A 38 -3.64 20.79 5.82
N VAL A 39 -3.83 19.84 6.74
CA VAL A 39 -5.16 19.39 7.15
C VAL A 39 -5.42 20.01 8.51
N SER A 40 -6.40 20.90 8.61
CA SER A 40 -6.82 21.44 9.90
C SER A 40 -7.60 20.37 10.65
N ASP A 41 -6.99 19.76 11.66
CA ASP A 41 -7.66 18.85 12.57
C ASP A 41 -8.31 19.64 13.72
N PRO A 42 -9.65 19.58 13.89
CA PRO A 42 -10.33 20.23 15.00
C PRO A 42 -9.95 19.68 16.38
N GLN A 43 -9.34 18.49 16.46
CA GLN A 43 -8.91 17.87 17.71
C GLN A 43 -7.50 18.32 18.13
N LEU A 44 -6.74 18.96 17.24
CA LEU A 44 -5.41 19.47 17.57
C LEU A 44 -5.53 20.62 18.58
N PRO A 45 -4.79 20.58 19.69
CA PRO A 45 -4.72 21.73 20.58
C PRO A 45 -4.07 22.92 19.86
N ASP A 46 -4.50 24.15 20.18
CA ASP A 46 -3.97 25.40 19.59
C ASP A 46 -2.44 25.57 19.75
N ASN A 47 -1.81 24.81 20.65
CA ASN A 47 -0.38 24.87 20.93
C ASN A 47 0.48 23.90 20.10
N TYR A 48 -0.13 22.97 19.36
CA TYR A 48 0.60 22.02 18.52
C TYR A 48 0.74 22.57 17.10
N PRO A 49 1.94 22.54 16.48
CA PRO A 49 2.11 23.06 15.14
C PRO A 49 1.36 22.19 14.12
N ASN A 50 0.55 22.82 13.26
CA ASN A 50 -0.07 22.14 12.13
C ASN A 50 0.98 21.92 11.02
N LEU A 51 1.44 20.68 10.87
CA LEU A 51 2.48 20.29 9.93
C LEU A 51 1.86 19.71 8.66
N PRO A 52 2.53 19.86 7.49
CA PRO A 52 2.05 19.23 6.28
C PRO A 52 2.17 17.71 6.39
N ARG A 53 1.12 17.01 5.92
CA ARG A 53 1.05 15.55 5.93
C ARG A 53 1.92 14.94 4.83
N ILE A 54 3.19 14.70 5.13
CA ILE A 54 4.19 14.15 4.21
C ILE A 54 4.79 12.88 4.81
N TYR A 55 4.76 11.77 4.09
CA TYR A 55 5.41 10.53 4.52
C TYR A 55 6.93 10.68 4.54
N ALA A 56 7.56 10.16 5.60
CA ALA A 56 9.01 10.12 5.72
C ALA A 56 9.66 9.35 4.56
N GLN A 57 9.00 8.32 4.03
CA GLN A 57 9.43 7.55 2.85
C GLN A 57 9.66 8.41 1.60
N HIS A 58 8.97 9.54 1.49
CA HIS A 58 9.07 10.49 0.37
C HIS A 58 10.09 11.60 0.60
N LYS A 59 10.62 11.75 1.82
CA LYS A 59 11.70 12.69 2.10
C LYS A 59 12.97 12.23 1.37
N ASN A 60 13.90 13.17 1.17
CA ASN A 60 15.24 12.85 0.67
C ASN A 60 15.81 11.66 1.48
N PRO A 61 16.46 10.68 0.84
CA PRO A 61 17.09 9.58 1.56
C PRO A 61 18.34 9.98 2.37
N TRP A 62 18.95 11.15 2.19
CA TRP A 62 20.26 11.49 2.76
C TRP A 62 20.26 12.72 3.68
N HIS A 63 21.24 12.76 4.61
CA HIS A 63 21.61 13.90 5.46
C HIS A 63 20.66 14.22 6.64
N TYR A 64 20.34 13.21 7.45
CA TYR A 64 19.59 13.38 8.69
C TYR A 64 20.42 12.98 9.91
N GLN A 65 20.12 13.56 11.07
CA GLN A 65 20.71 13.13 12.34
C GLN A 65 20.23 11.72 12.70
N ASP A 66 18.94 11.45 12.55
CA ASP A 66 18.41 10.08 12.47
C ASP A 66 18.20 9.71 11.01
N GLN A 67 19.17 8.96 10.49
CA GLN A 67 19.20 8.53 9.10
C GLN A 67 18.16 7.45 8.79
N GLN A 68 17.75 6.65 9.78
CA GLN A 68 16.79 5.57 9.60
C GLN A 68 15.36 6.12 9.49
N ASP A 69 15.03 7.09 10.35
CA ASP A 69 13.71 7.73 10.38
C ASP A 69 13.59 8.96 9.46
N ARG A 70 14.71 9.36 8.82
CA ARG A 70 14.81 10.54 7.96
C ARG A 70 14.32 11.81 8.66
N ARG A 71 14.84 12.03 9.87
CA ARG A 71 14.43 13.12 10.78
C ARG A 71 15.63 13.72 11.52
N ASN A 72 15.58 15.02 11.80
CA ASN A 72 16.50 15.67 12.75
C ASN A 72 15.85 15.79 14.13
N LEU A 73 16.65 15.84 15.19
CA LEU A 73 16.20 15.84 16.58
C LEU A 73 15.31 17.04 16.95
N GLU A 74 15.51 18.16 16.26
CA GLU A 74 14.82 19.43 16.50
C GLU A 74 13.59 19.63 15.60
N ASP A 75 13.37 18.72 14.64
CA ASP A 75 12.23 18.83 13.73
C ASP A 75 10.93 18.57 14.50
N PRO A 76 9.90 19.42 14.32
CA PRO A 76 8.62 19.19 14.97
C PRO A 76 7.96 17.92 14.40
N ILE A 77 7.35 17.14 15.28
CA ILE A 77 6.73 15.85 14.95
C ILE A 77 5.31 16.11 14.43
N ASN A 78 4.87 15.38 13.40
CA ASN A 78 3.49 15.47 12.93
C ASN A 78 2.55 14.72 13.89
N GLU A 79 1.32 15.22 14.06
CA GLU A 79 0.29 14.59 14.88
C GLU A 79 0.00 13.12 14.54
N GLN A 80 0.17 12.74 13.27
CA GLN A 80 -0.01 11.39 12.73
C GLN A 80 1.33 10.73 12.37
N ASP A 81 2.40 11.01 13.13
CA ASP A 81 3.75 10.47 12.87
C ASP A 81 3.76 8.94 12.70
N GLU A 82 2.95 8.21 13.48
CA GLU A 82 2.84 6.75 13.38
C GLU A 82 2.48 6.27 11.97
N VAL A 83 1.60 6.98 11.28
CA VAL A 83 1.15 6.66 9.92
C VAL A 83 2.08 7.25 8.86
N LEU A 84 2.79 8.33 9.17
CA LEU A 84 3.70 9.00 8.24
C LEU A 84 5.16 8.55 8.37
N SER A 85 5.48 7.75 9.38
CA SER A 85 6.82 7.26 9.67
C SER A 85 7.35 6.36 8.54
N VAL A 86 8.66 6.10 8.57
CA VAL A 86 9.27 5.12 7.65
C VAL A 86 8.76 3.70 7.92
N TRP A 87 8.31 3.44 9.14
CA TRP A 87 7.80 2.15 9.62
C TRP A 87 6.35 1.88 9.24
N ALA A 88 5.64 2.89 8.74
CA ALA A 88 4.29 2.74 8.23
C ALA A 88 4.27 1.92 6.92
N PRO A 89 3.11 1.39 6.51
CA PRO A 89 2.94 0.79 5.19
C PRO A 89 3.43 1.73 4.08
N ASP A 90 4.13 1.16 3.09
CA ASP A 90 4.73 1.94 2.02
C ASP A 90 3.68 2.62 1.13
N GLN A 91 3.87 3.91 0.85
CA GLN A 91 3.02 4.64 -0.08
C GLN A 91 3.54 4.52 -1.51
N HIS A 92 2.81 3.77 -2.34
CA HIS A 92 3.09 3.67 -3.77
C HIS A 92 2.51 4.84 -4.57
N ASP A 93 3.29 5.34 -5.55
CA ASP A 93 2.87 6.42 -6.45
C ASP A 93 1.78 5.99 -7.46
N TYR A 94 1.58 4.68 -7.62
CA TYR A 94 0.60 4.15 -8.56
C TYR A 94 -0.83 4.31 -8.02
N PRO A 95 -1.80 4.84 -8.80
CA PRO A 95 -3.15 5.03 -8.32
C PRO A 95 -3.81 3.70 -7.93
N ALA A 96 -4.19 3.57 -6.66
CA ALA A 96 -4.74 2.34 -6.08
C ALA A 96 -5.92 1.76 -6.88
N ASN A 97 -6.81 2.62 -7.40
CA ASN A 97 -7.96 2.19 -8.20
C ASN A 97 -7.55 1.49 -9.49
N LYS A 98 -6.45 1.93 -10.13
CA LYS A 98 -5.93 1.30 -11.35
C LYS A 98 -5.23 -0.01 -11.03
N ALA A 99 -4.41 -0.03 -9.97
CA ALA A 99 -3.74 -1.24 -9.50
C ALA A 99 -4.74 -2.36 -9.18
N LEU A 100 -5.80 -2.02 -8.43
CA LEU A 100 -6.85 -2.98 -8.09
C LEU A 100 -7.59 -3.47 -9.34
N PHE A 101 -7.92 -2.56 -10.26
CA PHE A 101 -8.59 -2.94 -11.51
C PHE A 101 -7.74 -3.90 -12.35
N GLU A 102 -6.46 -3.61 -12.51
CA GLU A 102 -5.53 -4.46 -13.26
C GLU A 102 -5.35 -5.83 -12.60
N LEU A 103 -5.23 -5.87 -11.27
CA LEU A 103 -5.16 -7.12 -10.51
C LEU A 103 -6.42 -7.97 -10.72
N LEU A 104 -7.60 -7.35 -10.69
CA LEU A 104 -8.87 -8.04 -10.94
C LEU A 104 -9.00 -8.50 -12.39
N CYS A 105 -8.53 -7.71 -13.35
CA CYS A 105 -8.52 -8.11 -14.76
C CYS A 105 -7.63 -9.34 -14.99
N VAL A 106 -6.42 -9.35 -14.44
CA VAL A 106 -5.52 -10.51 -14.57
C VAL A 106 -6.08 -11.72 -13.84
N ALA A 107 -6.56 -11.56 -12.60
CA ALA A 107 -7.17 -12.65 -11.85
C ALA A 107 -8.40 -13.23 -12.57
N GLY A 108 -9.27 -12.37 -13.11
CA GLY A 108 -10.45 -12.76 -13.89
C GLY A 108 -10.07 -13.46 -15.19
N PHE A 109 -9.04 -12.97 -15.89
CA PHE A 109 -8.54 -13.59 -17.12
C PHE A 109 -8.00 -15.01 -16.83
N VAL A 110 -7.17 -15.18 -15.81
CA VAL A 110 -6.63 -16.49 -15.43
C VAL A 110 -7.75 -17.44 -14.99
N ALA A 111 -8.68 -16.97 -14.15
CA ALA A 111 -9.80 -17.77 -13.69
C ALA A 111 -10.71 -18.23 -14.85
N SER A 112 -11.03 -17.32 -15.78
CA SER A 112 -11.83 -17.64 -16.96
C SER A 112 -11.10 -18.59 -17.92
N ALA A 113 -9.79 -18.45 -18.10
CA ALA A 113 -9.01 -19.36 -18.92
C ALA A 113 -9.02 -20.79 -18.34
N ILE A 114 -8.85 -20.93 -17.02
CA ILE A 114 -8.95 -22.23 -16.33
C ILE A 114 -10.37 -22.80 -16.45
N TYR A 115 -11.38 -21.96 -16.26
CA TYR A 115 -12.78 -22.36 -16.38
C TYR A 115 -13.10 -22.89 -17.78
N VAL A 116 -12.72 -22.15 -18.82
CA VAL A 116 -12.89 -22.58 -20.22
C VAL A 116 -12.12 -23.88 -20.45
N TYR A 117 -10.85 -23.95 -20.05
CA TYR A 117 -10.04 -25.16 -20.21
C TYR A 117 -10.69 -26.40 -19.62
N SER A 118 -11.41 -26.29 -18.49
CA SER A 118 -12.08 -27.44 -17.88
C SER A 118 -13.17 -28.07 -18.75
N PHE A 119 -13.82 -27.33 -19.65
CA PHE A 119 -14.79 -27.87 -20.61
C PHE A 119 -14.16 -28.48 -21.86
N TRP A 120 -13.00 -27.98 -22.28
CA TRP A 120 -12.31 -28.43 -23.49
C TRP A 120 -11.22 -29.47 -23.21
N ALA A 121 -10.97 -29.79 -21.94
CA ALA A 121 -9.99 -30.78 -21.56
C ALA A 121 -10.37 -32.16 -22.12
N PRO A 122 -9.49 -32.82 -22.89
CA PRO A 122 -9.75 -34.16 -23.40
C PRO A 122 -9.81 -35.15 -22.24
N GLU A 123 -10.67 -36.17 -22.35
CA GLU A 123 -10.67 -37.28 -21.40
C GLU A 123 -9.31 -37.98 -21.45
N CYS A 124 -8.82 -38.43 -20.28
CA CYS A 124 -7.57 -39.15 -20.20
C CYS A 124 -7.67 -40.43 -21.06
N PRO A 125 -6.74 -40.67 -22.03
CA PRO A 125 -6.80 -41.85 -22.89
C PRO A 125 -6.47 -43.15 -22.14
N ALA A 126 -6.00 -43.06 -20.89
CA ALA A 126 -5.69 -44.21 -20.06
C ALA A 126 -6.87 -44.57 -19.16
N VAL A 127 -7.18 -45.86 -19.09
CA VAL A 127 -8.11 -46.39 -18.08
C VAL A 127 -7.58 -46.07 -16.70
N ARG A 128 -8.47 -45.62 -15.80
CA ARG A 128 -8.10 -45.35 -14.41
C ARG A 128 -7.54 -46.62 -13.77
N ARG A 129 -6.49 -46.46 -12.96
CA ARG A 129 -5.86 -47.58 -12.25
C ARG A 129 -6.89 -48.31 -11.41
N SER A 130 -7.11 -49.59 -11.71
CA SER A 130 -7.92 -50.49 -10.89
C SER A 130 -7.05 -51.14 -9.82
N TYR A 131 -7.65 -51.38 -8.67
CA TYR A 131 -7.00 -52.03 -7.53
C TYR A 131 -7.81 -53.29 -7.15
N PRO A 132 -7.14 -54.41 -6.81
CA PRO A 132 -7.82 -55.63 -6.37
C PRO A 132 -8.59 -55.41 -5.06
N PHE A 133 -9.37 -56.41 -4.61
CA PHE A 133 -10.13 -56.32 -3.36
C PHE A 133 -11.04 -55.09 -3.27
N ASP A 134 -11.80 -54.81 -4.35
CA ASP A 134 -12.79 -53.72 -4.41
C ASP A 134 -12.16 -52.34 -4.11
N GLY A 135 -10.98 -52.07 -4.66
CA GLY A 135 -10.31 -50.78 -4.46
C GLY A 135 -9.40 -50.69 -3.23
N LEU A 136 -8.85 -51.82 -2.76
CA LEU A 136 -8.07 -51.88 -1.50
C LEU A 136 -8.87 -51.30 -0.30
N ARG A 137 -10.18 -51.52 -0.31
CA ARG A 137 -11.13 -50.85 0.58
C ARG A 137 -10.81 -51.05 2.07
N ALA A 138 -10.42 -52.27 2.46
CA ALA A 138 -10.03 -52.59 3.84
C ALA A 138 -8.71 -51.92 4.24
N GLU A 139 -7.74 -51.87 3.33
CA GLU A 139 -6.42 -51.26 3.55
C GLU A 139 -6.49 -49.72 3.61
N LEU A 140 -7.45 -49.09 2.93
CA LEU A 140 -7.70 -47.64 2.98
C LEU A 140 -8.52 -47.19 4.21
N GLY A 141 -8.73 -48.09 5.18
CA GLY A 141 -9.37 -47.75 6.47
C GLY A 141 -10.89 -47.77 6.47
N ASN A 142 -11.52 -48.40 5.47
CA ASN A 142 -12.96 -48.58 5.49
C ASN A 142 -13.35 -49.73 6.42
N ASP A 143 -14.21 -49.44 7.40
CA ASP A 143 -14.56 -50.38 8.46
C ASP A 143 -15.44 -51.52 7.92
N PRO A 144 -15.05 -52.81 8.05
CA PRO A 144 -15.80 -53.95 7.55
C PRO A 144 -17.24 -54.02 8.07
N ASN A 145 -17.52 -53.45 9.25
CA ASN A 145 -18.84 -53.51 9.89
C ASN A 145 -19.78 -52.34 9.53
N THR A 146 -19.44 -51.55 8.51
CA THR A 146 -20.35 -50.50 8.03
C THR A 146 -21.61 -51.13 7.42
N ALA A 147 -22.79 -50.56 7.67
CA ALA A 147 -24.08 -51.06 7.14
C ALA A 147 -24.11 -51.25 5.61
N THR A 148 -23.30 -50.49 4.86
CA THR A 148 -23.11 -50.65 3.40
C THR A 148 -22.42 -51.97 3.05
N ASN A 149 -21.50 -52.44 3.89
CA ASN A 149 -20.76 -53.68 3.69
C ASN A 149 -21.59 -54.90 4.08
N GLU A 150 -22.33 -54.82 5.19
CA GLU A 150 -23.24 -55.87 5.61
C GLU A 150 -24.28 -56.19 4.52
N ARG A 151 -24.89 -55.15 3.93
CA ARG A 151 -25.83 -55.31 2.80
C ARG A 151 -25.17 -55.95 1.58
N ARG A 152 -23.89 -55.69 1.33
CA ARG A 152 -23.14 -56.25 0.19
C ARG A 152 -22.77 -57.71 0.44
N VAL A 153 -22.33 -58.05 1.65
CA VAL A 153 -22.06 -59.43 2.06
C VAL A 153 -23.33 -60.27 1.93
N VAL A 154 -24.46 -59.78 2.46
CA VAL A 154 -25.77 -60.45 2.33
C VAL A 154 -26.20 -60.63 0.88
N ARG A 155 -25.93 -59.65 0.00
CA ARG A 155 -26.19 -59.82 -1.44
C ARG A 155 -25.29 -60.91 -2.06
N SER A 156 -24.00 -60.93 -1.73
CA SER A 156 -23.09 -61.94 -2.26
C SER A 156 -23.41 -63.37 -1.80
N THR A 157 -23.96 -63.53 -0.60
CA THR A 157 -24.40 -64.84 -0.08
C THR A 157 -25.69 -65.35 -0.70
N ASN A 158 -26.48 -64.47 -1.33
CA ASN A 158 -27.77 -64.81 -1.93
C ASN A 158 -27.70 -65.12 -3.44
N GLU A 159 -26.57 -64.85 -4.09
CA GLU A 159 -26.34 -65.12 -5.52
C GLU A 159 -25.47 -66.36 -5.79
N LEU A 160 -25.30 -67.22 -4.77
CA LEU A 160 -24.67 -68.55 -4.85
C LEU A 160 -25.71 -69.63 -4.54
#